data_AF-A0A7Y4YHG0-F1
#
_entry.id   AF-A0A7Y4YHG0-F1
#
_cell.length_a   1.000
_cell.length_b   1.000
_cell.length_c   1.000
_cell.angle_alpha   90.00
_cell.angle_beta   90.00
_cell.angle_gamma   90.00
#
_symmetry.space_group_name_H-M   'P 1'
#
loop_
_entity.id
_entity.type
_entity.pdbx_description
1 polymer ?
#
loop_
_entity_poly.entity_id
_entity_poly.type
_entity_poly.pdbx_seq_one_letter_code
_entity_poly.pdbx_strand_id
1 'polypeptide(L)'
;MGRCRGFWPPATCQQCGKAPKLGQLLLPDDKWRCMACMENQIRGRDKISKSMHKTLEYAEDLRAAVTEPEGSNTEGMRNQAEWSRFMLAELRKQEMARARHAPQVNGEVLPRPEEQPLYDTMAVPDLAAVEASLERSRLLLDYGIDAVAMALDASASIQAENSLEKMLAHQLAVTHKMVIEQMSRAHGACPPDTEIKRLNVATRLMSVYQQGLLTLKKLRQGQQKITVQYVNVAEGGQAVIGNVENARGGQRGNGGGSA
;
A
#
# COMPACT_ATOMS: atom_id res chain seq x y z
N MET A 1 9.74 -21.63 43.93
CA MET A 1 9.00 -20.34 43.85
C MET A 1 9.68 -19.46 42.80
N GLY A 2 9.18 -19.50 41.56
CA GLY A 2 9.73 -18.68 40.47
C GLY A 2 9.35 -17.22 40.67
N ARG A 3 10.33 -16.31 40.70
CA ARG A 3 10.10 -14.87 40.78
C ARG A 3 9.31 -14.42 39.54
N CYS A 4 8.05 -14.02 39.73
CA CYS A 4 7.34 -13.20 38.76
C CYS A 4 8.19 -11.95 38.52
N ARG A 5 8.87 -11.86 37.38
CA ARG A 5 9.48 -10.61 36.94
C ARG A 5 8.32 -9.67 36.62
N GLY A 6 7.97 -8.80 37.58
CA GLY A 6 7.02 -7.74 37.33
C GLY A 6 7.49 -6.96 36.11
N PHE A 7 6.62 -6.83 35.12
CA PHE A 7 6.88 -6.10 33.89
C PHE A 7 6.88 -4.61 34.21
N TRP A 8 7.97 -4.13 34.80
CA TRP A 8 8.13 -2.73 35.18
C TRP A 8 8.52 -1.91 33.94
N PRO A 9 7.90 -0.73 33.74
CA PRO A 9 8.32 0.19 32.70
C PRO A 9 9.77 0.64 32.92
N PRO A 10 10.54 0.89 31.83
CA PRO A 10 11.88 1.45 31.92
C PRO A 10 11.84 2.86 32.53
N ALA A 11 12.99 3.33 33.03
CA ALA A 11 13.09 4.67 33.65
C ALA A 11 12.90 5.83 32.65
N THR A 12 13.08 5.56 31.36
CA THR A 12 13.03 6.56 30.29
C THR A 12 12.18 6.09 29.12
N CYS A 13 11.53 7.03 28.45
CA CYS A 13 10.82 6.80 27.20
C CYS A 13 11.76 6.18 26.16
N GLN A 14 11.39 5.04 25.60
CA GLN A 14 12.21 4.32 24.60
C GLN A 14 12.24 5.00 23.22
N GLN A 15 11.45 6.06 23.02
CA GLN A 15 11.41 6.84 21.77
C GLN A 15 12.27 8.11 21.83
N CYS A 16 12.18 8.89 22.92
CA CYS A 16 12.86 10.18 23.04
C CYS A 16 13.97 10.20 24.09
N GLY A 17 14.15 9.12 24.86
CA GLY A 17 15.16 9.01 25.92
C GLY A 17 14.87 9.84 27.18
N LYS A 18 13.75 10.57 27.24
CA LYS A 18 13.41 11.42 28.39
C LYS A 18 12.64 10.65 29.45
N ALA A 19 12.91 10.96 30.73
CA ALA A 19 12.08 10.49 31.84
C ALA A 19 10.66 11.08 31.72
N PRO A 20 9.62 10.36 32.14
CA PRO A 20 8.27 10.91 32.20
C PRO A 20 8.23 12.08 33.20
N LYS A 21 7.32 13.05 32.97
CA LYS A 21 7.11 14.16 33.91
C LYS A 21 6.65 13.61 35.26
N LEU A 22 6.87 14.37 36.34
CA LEU A 22 6.43 13.98 37.69
C LEU A 22 4.94 13.60 37.68
N GLY A 23 4.62 12.39 38.13
CA GLY A 23 3.24 11.86 38.16
C GLY A 23 2.74 11.24 36.86
N GLN A 24 3.52 11.24 35.76
CA GLN A 24 3.18 10.52 34.53
C GLN A 24 3.85 9.15 34.50
N LEU A 25 3.10 8.14 34.03
CA LEU A 25 3.62 6.80 33.75
C LEU A 25 3.98 6.69 32.26
N LEU A 26 4.95 5.83 31.94
CA LEU A 26 5.14 5.40 30.56
C LEU A 26 3.99 4.45 30.21
N LEU A 27 3.43 4.64 29.02
CA LEU A 27 2.30 3.86 28.53
C LEU A 27 2.82 2.69 27.68
N PRO A 28 2.26 1.48 27.86
CA PRO A 28 2.66 0.30 27.11
C PRO A 28 2.03 0.27 25.71
N ASP A 29 2.83 -0.16 24.75
CA ASP A 29 2.50 -0.42 23.33
C ASP A 29 3.61 -1.38 22.80
N ASP A 30 4.03 -1.33 21.52
CA ASP A 30 5.25 -2.03 21.03
C ASP A 30 6.54 -1.60 21.77
N LYS A 31 6.54 -0.39 22.34
CA LYS A 31 7.61 0.20 23.17
C LYS A 31 6.97 1.05 24.27
N TRP A 32 7.67 1.17 25.41
CA TRP A 32 7.25 2.06 26.50
C TRP A 32 7.50 3.53 26.17
N ARG A 33 6.43 4.29 26.01
CA ARG A 33 6.47 5.69 25.53
C ARG A 33 5.89 6.66 26.56
N CYS A 34 6.42 7.88 26.60
CA CYS A 34 5.80 8.95 27.38
C CYS A 34 4.58 9.52 26.66
N MET A 35 3.67 10.12 27.43
CA MET A 35 2.42 10.71 26.91
C MET A 35 2.67 11.69 25.75
N ALA A 36 3.70 12.54 25.84
CA ALA A 36 4.07 13.46 24.76
C ALA A 36 4.56 12.76 23.49
N CYS A 37 5.28 11.64 23.61
CA CYS A 37 5.70 10.85 22.45
C CYS A 37 4.52 10.11 21.82
N MET A 38 3.61 9.57 22.63
CA MET A 38 2.38 8.99 22.09
C MET A 38 1.51 10.06 21.43
N GLU A 39 1.34 11.23 22.03
CA GLU A 39 0.60 12.36 21.45
C GLU A 39 1.21 12.85 20.14
N ASN A 40 2.54 12.87 20.02
CA ASN A 40 3.21 13.19 18.76
C ASN A 40 3.10 12.07 17.72
N GLN A 41 2.73 10.87 18.14
CA GLN A 41 2.44 9.73 17.29
C GLN A 41 0.95 9.59 16.98
N ILE A 42 0.08 10.38 17.65
CA ILE A 42 -1.30 10.59 17.22
C ILE A 42 -1.22 11.23 15.83
N ARG A 43 -1.80 10.51 14.85
CA ARG A 43 -1.84 10.93 13.45
C ARG A 43 -2.31 12.39 13.35
N GLY A 44 -1.46 13.26 12.80
CA GLY A 44 -1.76 14.69 12.63
C GLY A 44 -0.62 15.66 12.98
N ARG A 45 0.36 15.27 13.81
CA ARG A 45 1.43 16.20 14.28
C ARG A 45 2.84 15.90 13.73
N ASP A 46 3.03 14.82 12.99
CA ASP A 46 4.30 14.49 12.31
C ASP A 46 4.54 15.40 11.09
N LYS A 47 5.79 15.42 10.59
CA LYS A 47 6.19 16.30 9.47
C LYS A 47 5.37 16.04 8.19
N ILE A 48 5.01 14.77 7.94
CA ILE A 48 4.24 14.39 6.76
C ILE A 48 2.81 14.89 6.92
N SER A 49 2.17 14.63 8.07
CA SER A 49 0.82 15.14 8.36
C SER A 49 0.74 16.67 8.29
N LYS A 50 1.76 17.39 8.80
CA LYS A 50 1.81 18.87 8.69
C LYS A 50 1.95 19.33 7.23
N SER A 51 2.80 18.65 6.45
CA SER A 51 2.93 18.94 5.02
C SER A 51 1.62 18.68 4.29
N MET A 52 0.97 17.54 4.56
CA MET A 52 -0.34 17.21 4.00
C MET A 52 -1.40 18.24 4.39
N HIS A 53 -1.47 18.63 5.65
CA HIS A 53 -2.44 19.63 6.12
C HIS A 53 -2.25 20.96 5.40
N LYS A 54 -1.00 21.41 5.24
CA LYS A 54 -0.69 22.61 4.46
C LYS A 54 -1.05 22.46 2.97
N THR A 55 -0.82 21.29 2.39
CA THR A 55 -1.23 21.00 1.00
C THR A 55 -2.75 20.95 0.87
N LEU A 56 -3.47 20.48 1.90
CA LEU A 56 -4.93 20.46 1.96
C LEU A 56 -5.52 21.86 2.07
N GLU A 57 -5.03 22.68 3.00
CA GLU A 57 -5.40 24.09 3.12
C GLU A 57 -5.18 24.80 1.77
N TYR A 58 -4.01 24.61 1.17
CA TYR A 58 -3.72 25.14 -0.16
C TYR A 58 -4.70 24.64 -1.22
N ALA A 59 -5.06 23.35 -1.22
CA ALA A 59 -6.04 22.79 -2.15
C ALA A 59 -7.46 23.32 -1.93
N GLU A 60 -7.85 23.57 -0.68
CA GLU A 60 -9.15 24.14 -0.31
C GLU A 60 -9.26 25.61 -0.69
N ASP A 61 -8.25 26.42 -0.37
CA ASP A 61 -8.15 27.81 -0.79
C ASP A 61 -8.21 27.94 -2.31
N LEU A 62 -7.50 27.05 -3.01
CA LEU A 62 -7.54 26.98 -4.47
C LEU A 62 -8.92 26.56 -5.00
N ARG A 63 -9.56 25.55 -4.41
CA ARG A 63 -10.91 25.12 -4.81
C ARG A 63 -11.90 26.26 -4.64
N ALA A 64 -11.86 26.95 -3.50
CA ALA A 64 -12.67 28.11 -3.22
C ALA A 64 -12.45 29.24 -4.25
N ALA A 65 -11.22 29.43 -4.72
CA ALA A 65 -10.89 30.42 -5.76
C ALA A 65 -11.37 30.03 -7.17
N VAL A 66 -11.61 28.74 -7.43
CA VAL A 66 -12.11 28.22 -8.73
C VAL A 66 -13.64 28.07 -8.73
N THR A 67 -14.27 27.83 -7.58
CA THR A 67 -15.73 27.86 -7.44
C THR A 67 -16.23 29.29 -7.21
N GLU A 68 -16.56 30.00 -8.28
CA GLU A 68 -17.44 31.18 -8.20
C GLU A 68 -18.87 30.74 -7.78
N PRO A 69 -19.68 31.63 -7.13
CA PRO A 69 -21.04 31.29 -6.73
C PRO A 69 -21.90 30.89 -7.93
N GLU A 70 -22.63 29.78 -7.79
CA GLU A 70 -23.29 29.01 -8.86
C GLU A 70 -24.04 29.87 -9.92
N GLY A 71 -23.60 29.77 -11.19
CA GLY A 71 -24.23 30.40 -12.34
C GLY A 71 -24.19 29.58 -13.64
N SER A 72 -25.02 28.52 -13.74
CA SER A 72 -25.27 27.69 -14.95
C SER A 72 -24.32 26.50 -15.23
N ASN A 73 -24.85 25.50 -15.96
CA ASN A 73 -24.22 24.19 -16.21
C ASN A 73 -22.94 24.26 -17.08
N THR A 74 -22.75 25.35 -17.84
CA THR A 74 -21.54 25.59 -18.64
C THR A 74 -20.37 26.08 -17.79
N GLU A 75 -20.63 26.72 -16.64
CA GLU A 75 -19.61 27.14 -15.66
C GLU A 75 -19.01 25.94 -14.93
N GLY A 76 -19.80 24.93 -14.57
CA GLY A 76 -19.28 23.71 -13.93
C GLY A 76 -18.24 22.96 -14.78
N MET A 77 -18.47 22.85 -16.10
CA MET A 77 -17.51 22.24 -17.04
C MET A 77 -16.27 23.12 -17.26
N ARG A 78 -16.42 24.45 -17.24
CA ARG A 78 -15.29 25.39 -17.30
C ARG A 78 -14.42 25.29 -16.06
N ASN A 79 -15.03 25.27 -14.87
CA ASN A 79 -14.33 25.14 -13.59
C ASN A 79 -13.55 23.82 -13.53
N GLN A 80 -14.12 22.72 -14.03
CA GLN A 80 -13.41 21.43 -14.13
C GLN A 80 -12.24 21.46 -15.13
N ALA A 81 -12.39 22.14 -16.27
CA ALA A 81 -11.33 22.27 -17.26
C ALA A 81 -10.20 23.20 -16.79
N GLU A 82 -10.53 24.28 -16.07
CA GLU A 82 -9.57 25.20 -15.46
C GLU A 82 -8.82 24.54 -14.31
N TRP A 83 -9.51 23.79 -13.45
CA TRP A 83 -8.89 22.92 -12.45
C TRP A 83 -7.92 21.94 -13.09
N SER A 84 -8.32 21.27 -14.19
CA SER A 84 -7.47 20.30 -14.88
C SER A 84 -6.21 20.95 -15.46
N ARG A 85 -6.32 22.14 -16.08
CA ARG A 85 -5.18 22.89 -16.63
C ARG A 85 -4.23 23.37 -15.54
N PHE A 86 -4.78 23.83 -14.42
CA PHE A 86 -4.01 24.33 -13.29
C PHE A 86 -3.27 23.19 -12.57
N MET A 87 -3.95 22.07 -12.33
CA MET A 87 -3.33 20.85 -11.80
C MET A 87 -2.17 20.37 -12.67
N LEU A 88 -2.32 20.42 -14.00
CA LEU A 88 -1.24 20.09 -14.93
C LEU A 88 -0.03 21.03 -14.80
N ALA A 89 -0.26 22.32 -14.56
CA ALA A 89 0.81 23.30 -14.35
C ALA A 89 1.55 23.09 -13.02
N GLU A 90 0.83 22.74 -11.96
CA GLU A 90 1.42 22.47 -10.65
C GLU A 90 2.21 21.17 -10.63
N LEU A 91 1.66 20.11 -11.24
CA LEU A 91 2.38 18.85 -11.48
C LEU A 91 3.69 19.08 -12.24
N ARG A 92 3.68 19.91 -13.29
CA ARG A 92 4.91 20.29 -14.02
C ARG A 92 5.94 20.98 -13.15
N LYS A 93 5.55 21.89 -12.24
CA LYS A 93 6.49 22.53 -11.32
C LYS A 93 7.14 21.53 -10.37
N GLN A 94 6.37 20.55 -9.90
CA GLN A 94 6.85 19.52 -8.99
C GLN A 94 7.70 18.47 -9.72
N GLU A 95 7.37 18.10 -10.95
CA GLU A 95 8.23 17.29 -11.83
C GLU A 95 9.56 17.99 -12.08
N MET A 96 9.54 19.29 -12.41
CA MET A 96 10.75 20.10 -12.56
C MET A 96 11.59 20.15 -11.28
N ALA A 97 10.96 20.15 -10.10
CA ALA A 97 11.66 20.05 -8.82
C ALA A 97 12.26 18.66 -8.58
N ARG A 98 11.57 17.58 -8.95
CA ARG A 98 12.06 16.19 -8.87
C ARG A 98 13.19 15.93 -9.89
N ALA A 99 13.14 16.53 -11.06
CA ALA A 99 14.16 16.43 -12.11
C ALA A 99 15.52 17.01 -11.68
N ARG A 100 15.56 17.95 -10.73
CA ARG A 100 16.81 18.48 -10.15
C ARG A 100 17.64 17.44 -9.41
N HIS A 101 17.07 16.27 -9.09
CA HIS A 101 17.74 15.19 -8.39
C HIS A 101 17.99 13.96 -9.27
N ALA A 102 17.96 14.10 -10.61
CA ALA A 102 18.47 13.05 -11.47
C ALA A 102 19.97 12.83 -11.16
N PRO A 103 20.43 11.58 -10.93
CA PRO A 103 21.84 11.33 -10.70
C PRO A 103 22.63 11.77 -11.93
N GLN A 104 23.51 12.73 -11.74
CA GLN A 104 24.39 13.27 -12.77
C GLN A 104 25.82 12.87 -12.45
N VAL A 105 26.56 12.48 -13.47
CA VAL A 105 28.01 12.30 -13.41
C VAL A 105 28.61 13.11 -14.53
N ASN A 106 29.55 13.99 -14.22
CA ASN A 106 30.21 14.89 -15.19
C ASN A 106 29.24 15.75 -16.04
N GLY A 107 28.10 16.14 -15.47
CA GLY A 107 27.09 16.93 -16.19
C GLY A 107 26.17 16.12 -17.11
N GLU A 108 26.42 14.81 -17.26
CA GLU A 108 25.57 13.91 -18.01
C GLU A 108 24.54 13.24 -17.09
N VAL A 109 23.30 13.17 -17.57
CA VAL A 109 22.20 12.50 -16.85
C VAL A 109 22.38 11.00 -17.00
N LEU A 110 22.56 10.28 -15.88
CA LEU A 110 22.63 8.82 -15.93
C LEU A 110 21.23 8.22 -16.12
N PRO A 111 21.09 7.19 -16.96
CA PRO A 111 19.86 6.39 -16.97
C PRO A 111 19.65 5.81 -15.58
N ARG A 112 18.47 6.01 -15.00
CA ARG A 112 18.12 5.39 -13.71
C ARG A 112 18.24 3.87 -13.88
N PRO A 113 18.99 3.17 -13.00
CA PRO A 113 19.09 1.73 -13.09
C PRO A 113 17.71 1.12 -12.89
N GLU A 114 17.31 0.29 -13.85
CA GLU A 114 16.21 -0.69 -13.93
C GLU A 114 14.84 -0.33 -13.29
N GLU A 115 13.79 -0.50 -14.09
CA GLU A 115 12.37 -0.25 -13.82
C GLU A 115 11.95 -0.02 -12.37
N GLN A 116 11.45 1.18 -12.14
CA GLN A 116 11.17 1.73 -10.84
C GLN A 116 10.12 0.90 -10.10
N PRO A 117 10.34 0.54 -8.81
CA PRO A 117 9.27 0.05 -7.95
C PRO A 117 8.17 1.11 -7.87
N LEU A 118 6.91 0.67 -7.75
CA LEU A 118 5.78 1.56 -7.48
C LEU A 118 6.10 2.46 -6.27
N TYR A 119 6.11 3.78 -6.48
CA TYR A 119 6.50 4.73 -5.44
C TYR A 119 5.37 4.99 -4.46
N ASP A 120 5.73 5.14 -3.18
CA ASP A 120 4.83 5.72 -2.18
C ASP A 120 4.73 7.23 -2.38
N THR A 121 3.74 7.65 -3.18
CA THR A 121 3.46 9.07 -3.41
C THR A 121 3.04 9.80 -2.13
N MET A 122 2.66 9.08 -1.07
CA MET A 122 2.27 9.69 0.22
C MET A 122 3.46 9.89 1.18
N ALA A 123 4.64 9.34 0.87
CA ALA A 123 5.85 9.57 1.66
C ALA A 123 6.33 11.03 1.57
N VAL A 124 6.21 11.62 0.37
CA VAL A 124 6.38 13.06 0.11
C VAL A 124 5.24 13.51 -0.81
N PRO A 125 4.08 13.85 -0.23
CA PRO A 125 2.86 14.04 -1.00
C PRO A 125 2.87 15.35 -1.76
N ASP A 126 2.63 15.24 -3.07
CA ASP A 126 2.25 16.35 -3.92
C ASP A 126 0.74 16.58 -3.92
N LEU A 127 0.29 17.66 -4.56
CA LEU A 127 -1.13 18.04 -4.60
C LEU A 127 -2.00 16.93 -5.18
N ALA A 128 -1.56 16.30 -6.28
CA ALA A 128 -2.29 15.20 -6.91
C ALA A 128 -2.37 13.97 -6.00
N ALA A 129 -1.30 13.62 -5.28
CA ALA A 129 -1.31 12.52 -4.33
C ALA A 129 -2.30 12.76 -3.17
N VAL A 130 -2.32 13.98 -2.63
CA VAL A 130 -3.26 14.37 -1.56
C VAL A 130 -4.71 14.32 -2.07
N GLU A 131 -4.98 14.92 -3.23
CA GLU A 131 -6.33 14.97 -3.80
C GLU A 131 -6.82 13.56 -4.17
N ALA A 132 -6.00 12.74 -4.81
CA ALA A 132 -6.33 11.35 -5.08
C ALA A 132 -6.54 10.54 -3.79
N SER A 133 -5.82 10.85 -2.71
CA SER A 133 -6.08 10.23 -1.41
C SER A 133 -7.43 10.64 -0.82
N LEU A 134 -7.76 11.93 -0.85
CA LEU A 134 -9.05 12.44 -0.40
C LEU A 134 -10.21 11.81 -1.19
N GLU A 135 -10.10 11.77 -2.51
CA GLU A 135 -11.16 11.26 -3.36
C GLU A 135 -11.40 9.77 -3.13
N ARG A 136 -10.35 8.97 -2.91
CA ARG A 136 -10.50 7.56 -2.52
C ARG A 136 -11.23 7.40 -1.19
N SER A 137 -10.92 8.25 -0.21
CA SER A 137 -11.62 8.24 1.08
C SER A 137 -13.08 8.66 0.92
N ARG A 138 -13.36 9.67 0.09
CA ARG A 138 -14.71 10.13 -0.22
C ARG A 138 -15.54 9.04 -0.89
N LEU A 139 -15.02 8.39 -1.92
CA LEU A 139 -15.70 7.29 -2.61
C LEU A 139 -16.06 6.14 -1.66
N LEU A 140 -15.19 5.82 -0.70
CA LEU A 140 -15.49 4.81 0.31
C LEU A 140 -16.57 5.28 1.30
N LEU A 141 -16.53 6.55 1.72
CA LEU A 141 -17.54 7.14 2.60
C LEU A 141 -18.92 7.16 1.93
N ASP A 142 -18.99 7.54 0.65
CA ASP A 142 -20.22 7.56 -0.14
C ASP A 142 -20.82 6.15 -0.29
N TYR A 143 -19.97 5.11 -0.29
CA TYR A 143 -20.41 3.73 -0.33
C TYR A 143 -20.84 3.18 1.05
N GLY A 144 -20.19 3.60 2.15
CA GLY A 144 -20.60 3.29 3.52
C GLY A 144 -19.45 3.22 4.54
N ILE A 145 -19.74 3.59 5.79
CA ILE A 145 -18.76 3.63 6.89
C ILE A 145 -18.13 2.26 7.17
N ASP A 146 -18.91 1.19 7.04
CA ASP A 146 -18.44 -0.19 7.18
C ASP A 146 -17.43 -0.58 6.10
N ALA A 147 -17.60 -0.09 4.87
CA ALA A 147 -16.64 -0.29 3.80
C ALA A 147 -15.34 0.49 4.00
N VAL A 148 -15.41 1.70 4.57
CA VAL A 148 -14.21 2.44 4.99
C VAL A 148 -13.42 1.62 6.01
N ALA A 149 -14.07 1.08 7.04
CA ALA A 149 -13.42 0.28 8.06
C ALA A 149 -12.73 -0.97 7.45
N MET A 150 -13.44 -1.73 6.60
CA MET A 150 -12.87 -2.90 5.92
C MET A 150 -11.73 -2.54 4.97
N ALA A 151 -11.84 -1.42 4.24
CA ALA A 151 -10.81 -0.97 3.31
C ALA A 151 -9.52 -0.56 4.04
N LEU A 152 -9.65 0.17 5.14
CA LEU A 152 -8.51 0.57 5.98
C LEU A 152 -7.87 -0.65 6.65
N ASP A 153 -8.67 -1.57 7.18
CA ASP A 153 -8.18 -2.81 7.77
C ASP A 153 -7.47 -3.70 6.74
N ALA A 154 -8.07 -3.89 5.55
CA ALA A 154 -7.46 -4.65 4.47
C ALA A 154 -6.13 -4.02 4.03
N SER A 155 -6.08 -2.69 3.87
CA SER A 155 -4.86 -1.97 3.52
C SER A 155 -3.77 -2.10 4.60
N ALA A 156 -4.15 -2.08 5.87
CA ALA A 156 -3.22 -2.28 6.98
C ALA A 156 -2.72 -3.73 7.06
N SER A 157 -3.63 -4.69 6.88
CA SER A 157 -3.35 -6.13 6.93
C SER A 157 -2.38 -6.57 5.85
N ILE A 158 -2.52 -6.04 4.64
CA ILE A 158 -1.54 -6.33 3.58
C ILE A 158 -0.26 -5.50 3.71
N GLN A 159 -0.22 -4.51 4.61
CA GLN A 159 0.85 -3.51 4.71
C GLN A 159 1.04 -2.78 3.37
N ALA A 160 -0.01 -2.14 2.87
CA ALA A 160 0.02 -1.48 1.57
C ALA A 160 1.05 -0.35 1.53
N GLU A 161 2.08 -0.48 0.71
CA GLU A 161 3.23 0.45 0.72
C GLU A 161 2.97 1.70 -0.11
N ASN A 162 2.26 1.56 -1.23
CA ASN A 162 2.02 2.65 -2.18
C ASN A 162 0.53 2.88 -2.46
N SER A 163 0.23 3.94 -3.19
CA SER A 163 -1.15 4.34 -3.49
C SER A 163 -1.93 3.29 -4.29
N LEU A 164 -1.28 2.53 -5.18
CA LEU A 164 -1.95 1.48 -5.95
C LEU A 164 -2.29 0.25 -5.09
N GLU A 165 -1.39 -0.16 -4.19
CA GLU A 165 -1.71 -1.23 -3.24
C GLU A 165 -2.88 -0.84 -2.32
N LYS A 166 -2.91 0.42 -1.85
CA LYS A 166 -4.03 0.97 -1.07
C LYS A 166 -5.33 0.92 -1.89
N MET A 167 -5.31 1.33 -3.16
CA MET A 167 -6.47 1.25 -4.05
C MET A 167 -6.96 -0.18 -4.25
N LEU A 168 -6.05 -1.13 -4.50
CA LEU A 168 -6.38 -2.53 -4.68
C LEU A 168 -6.99 -3.12 -3.40
N ALA A 169 -6.43 -2.80 -2.23
CA ALA A 169 -6.99 -3.20 -0.94
C ALA A 169 -8.42 -2.67 -0.74
N HIS A 170 -8.66 -1.41 -1.06
CA HIS A 170 -10.00 -0.80 -0.97
C HIS A 170 -11.00 -1.50 -1.90
N GLN A 171 -10.59 -1.76 -3.15
CA GLN A 171 -11.42 -2.49 -4.12
C GLN A 171 -11.73 -3.92 -3.66
N LEU A 172 -10.74 -4.62 -3.10
CA LEU A 172 -10.91 -5.97 -2.56
C LEU A 172 -11.86 -5.99 -1.36
N ALA A 173 -11.78 -5.01 -0.46
CA ALA A 173 -12.69 -4.88 0.67
C ALA A 173 -14.14 -4.65 0.22
N VAL A 174 -14.37 -3.73 -0.72
CA VAL A 174 -15.71 -3.49 -1.31
C VAL A 174 -16.21 -4.74 -2.04
N THR A 175 -15.36 -5.41 -2.81
CA THR A 175 -15.70 -6.65 -3.52
C THR A 175 -16.12 -7.75 -2.54
N HIS A 176 -15.38 -7.92 -1.44
CA HIS A 176 -15.72 -8.88 -0.38
C HIS A 176 -17.09 -8.57 0.21
N LYS A 177 -17.35 -7.31 0.59
CA LYS A 177 -18.66 -6.90 1.11
C LYS A 177 -19.78 -7.22 0.12
N MET A 178 -19.62 -6.84 -1.14
CA MET A 178 -20.62 -7.09 -2.19
C MET A 178 -20.91 -8.58 -2.35
N VAL A 179 -19.90 -9.44 -2.31
CA VAL A 179 -20.08 -10.90 -2.36
C VAL A 179 -20.98 -11.38 -1.22
N ILE A 180 -20.64 -11.00 0.02
CA ILE A 180 -21.39 -11.42 1.21
C ILE A 180 -22.83 -10.91 1.17
N GLU A 181 -23.05 -9.66 0.76
CA GLU A 181 -24.38 -9.09 0.60
C GLU A 181 -25.22 -9.78 -0.48
N GLN A 182 -24.64 -10.10 -1.64
CA GLN A 182 -25.36 -10.81 -2.70
C GLN A 182 -25.75 -12.21 -2.26
N MET A 183 -24.85 -12.93 -1.58
CA MET A 183 -25.12 -14.26 -1.05
C MET A 183 -26.19 -14.24 0.05
N SER A 184 -26.10 -13.28 0.99
CA SER A 184 -27.09 -13.11 2.05
C SER A 184 -28.49 -12.80 1.49
N ARG A 185 -28.58 -11.91 0.49
CA ARG A 185 -29.86 -11.56 -0.17
C ARG A 185 -30.42 -12.69 -1.03
N ALA A 186 -29.57 -13.54 -1.61
CA ALA A 186 -30.00 -14.74 -2.31
C ALA A 186 -30.63 -15.75 -1.34
N HIS A 187 -30.07 -15.92 -0.15
CA HIS A 187 -30.54 -16.85 0.87
C HIS A 187 -31.88 -16.46 1.53
N GLY A 188 -32.35 -15.21 1.38
CA GLY A 188 -33.39 -14.60 2.22
C GLY A 188 -34.74 -14.25 1.57
N ALA A 189 -35.20 -14.99 0.55
CA ALA A 189 -36.50 -14.82 -0.15
C ALA A 189 -36.52 -13.88 -1.38
N CYS A 190 -35.60 -14.09 -2.32
CA CYS A 190 -35.78 -13.56 -3.68
C CYS A 190 -36.32 -14.65 -4.63
N PRO A 191 -37.06 -14.29 -5.70
CA PRO A 191 -37.52 -15.26 -6.69
C PRO A 191 -36.36 -16.06 -7.28
N PRO A 192 -36.54 -17.33 -7.69
CA PRO A 192 -35.45 -18.19 -8.16
C PRO A 192 -34.57 -17.57 -9.25
N ASP A 193 -35.18 -16.86 -10.21
CA ASP A 193 -34.44 -16.16 -11.27
C ASP A 193 -33.52 -15.05 -10.73
N THR A 194 -33.95 -14.36 -9.68
CA THR A 194 -33.16 -13.30 -9.02
C THR A 194 -32.06 -13.92 -8.17
N GLU A 195 -32.35 -15.04 -7.50
CA GLU A 195 -31.38 -15.80 -6.72
C GLU A 195 -30.21 -16.23 -7.60
N ILE A 196 -30.50 -16.88 -8.73
CA ILE A 196 -29.49 -17.32 -9.69
C ILE A 196 -28.64 -16.14 -10.18
N LYS A 197 -29.27 -14.99 -10.50
CA LYS A 197 -28.53 -13.78 -10.92
C LYS A 197 -27.60 -13.27 -9.83
N ARG A 198 -28.06 -13.22 -8.57
CA ARG A 198 -27.24 -12.75 -7.44
C ARG A 198 -26.07 -13.69 -7.17
N LEU A 199 -26.31 -15.00 -7.18
CA LEU A 199 -25.26 -16.00 -7.00
C LEU A 199 -24.23 -15.96 -8.13
N ASN A 200 -24.68 -15.76 -9.38
CA ASN A 200 -23.77 -15.59 -10.52
C ASN A 200 -22.87 -14.35 -10.39
N VAL A 201 -23.42 -13.22 -9.94
CA VAL A 201 -22.63 -12.02 -9.64
C VAL A 201 -21.64 -12.29 -8.51
N ALA A 202 -22.08 -12.93 -7.42
CA ALA A 202 -21.22 -13.27 -6.29
C ALA A 202 -20.04 -14.16 -6.72
N THR A 203 -20.29 -15.20 -7.51
CA THR A 203 -19.24 -16.10 -8.04
C THR A 203 -18.21 -15.35 -8.88
N ARG A 204 -18.64 -14.42 -9.75
CA ARG A 204 -17.71 -13.60 -10.54
C ARG A 204 -16.87 -12.69 -9.66
N LEU A 205 -17.48 -12.04 -8.68
CA LEU A 205 -16.78 -11.17 -7.74
C LEU A 205 -15.79 -11.96 -6.87
N MET A 206 -16.09 -13.20 -6.48
CA MET A 206 -15.14 -14.09 -5.81
C MET A 206 -13.91 -14.38 -6.67
N SER A 207 -14.08 -14.65 -7.97
CA SER A 207 -12.94 -14.81 -8.89
C SER A 207 -12.11 -13.54 -9.01
N VAL A 208 -12.75 -12.37 -9.12
CA VAL A 208 -12.06 -11.07 -9.14
C VAL A 208 -11.28 -10.84 -7.85
N TYR A 209 -11.86 -11.17 -6.69
CA TYR A 209 -11.19 -11.06 -5.40
C TYR A 209 -9.90 -11.89 -5.35
N GLN A 210 -9.98 -13.16 -5.78
CA GLN A 210 -8.80 -14.04 -5.83
C GLN A 210 -7.75 -13.55 -6.84
N GLN A 211 -8.18 -13.05 -8.01
CA GLN A 211 -7.28 -12.46 -9.00
C GLN A 211 -6.58 -11.22 -8.44
N GLY A 212 -7.27 -10.36 -7.69
CA GLY A 212 -6.66 -9.19 -7.05
C GLY A 212 -5.56 -9.58 -6.05
N LEU A 213 -5.74 -10.65 -5.28
CA LEU A 213 -4.69 -11.17 -4.40
C LEU A 213 -3.48 -11.71 -5.18
N LEU A 214 -3.70 -12.37 -6.31
CA LEU A 214 -2.61 -12.80 -7.20
C LEU A 214 -1.89 -11.61 -7.84
N THR A 215 -2.62 -10.57 -8.22
CA THR A 215 -2.05 -9.31 -8.72
C THR A 215 -1.19 -8.65 -7.66
N LEU A 216 -1.64 -8.58 -6.41
CA LEU A 216 -0.83 -8.07 -5.30
C LEU A 216 0.47 -8.86 -5.13
N LYS A 217 0.39 -10.20 -5.16
CA LYS A 217 1.57 -11.06 -5.09
C LYS A 217 2.55 -10.76 -6.23
N LYS A 218 2.07 -10.62 -7.46
CA LYS A 218 2.91 -10.29 -8.63
C LYS A 218 3.53 -8.89 -8.53
N LEU A 219 2.77 -7.89 -8.09
CA LEU A 219 3.25 -6.53 -7.88
C LEU A 219 4.44 -6.50 -6.91
N ARG A 220 4.42 -7.36 -5.88
CA ARG A 220 5.50 -7.46 -4.89
C ARG A 220 6.68 -8.32 -5.32
N GLN A 221 6.48 -9.26 -6.23
CA GLN A 221 7.51 -10.22 -6.64
C GLN A 221 8.45 -9.71 -7.73
N GLY A 222 8.21 -8.50 -8.28
CA GLY A 222 9.05 -7.91 -9.33
C GLY A 222 8.98 -8.66 -10.67
N GLN A 223 9.77 -8.22 -11.65
CA GLN A 223 9.86 -8.92 -12.94
C GLN A 223 10.56 -10.29 -12.78
N GLN A 224 9.98 -11.34 -13.40
CA GLN A 224 10.69 -12.60 -13.59
C GLN A 224 11.83 -12.40 -14.60
N LYS A 225 13.08 -12.31 -14.11
CA LYS A 225 14.26 -12.21 -14.98
C LYS A 225 14.52 -13.57 -15.65
N ILE A 226 14.14 -13.73 -16.91
CA ILE A 226 14.47 -14.90 -17.73
C ILE A 226 15.83 -14.63 -18.39
N THR A 227 16.91 -15.17 -17.83
CA THR A 227 18.22 -15.19 -18.48
C THR A 227 18.28 -16.32 -19.50
N VAL A 228 18.28 -15.98 -20.79
CA VAL A 228 18.50 -16.94 -21.88
C VAL A 228 20.01 -17.20 -21.99
N GLN A 229 20.44 -18.41 -21.62
CA GLN A 229 21.81 -18.86 -21.82
C GLN A 229 21.84 -19.85 -22.98
N TYR A 230 22.50 -19.49 -24.08
CA TYR A 230 22.77 -20.41 -25.18
C TYR A 230 23.80 -21.45 -24.71
N VAL A 231 23.37 -22.70 -24.54
CA VAL A 231 24.26 -23.83 -24.25
C VAL A 231 24.51 -24.56 -25.56
N ASN A 232 25.74 -24.49 -26.07
CA ASN A 232 26.16 -25.32 -27.20
C ASN A 232 26.43 -26.73 -26.69
N VAL A 233 25.60 -27.67 -27.12
CA VAL A 233 25.78 -29.10 -26.83
C VAL A 233 26.52 -29.71 -28.03
N ALA A 234 27.73 -30.25 -27.80
CA ALA A 234 28.49 -30.96 -28.83
C ALA A 234 27.80 -32.29 -29.19
N GLU A 235 28.10 -32.86 -30.36
CA GLU A 235 27.59 -34.18 -30.79
C GLU A 235 27.84 -35.23 -29.69
N GLY A 236 26.76 -35.76 -29.10
CA GLY A 236 26.80 -36.75 -28.01
C GLY A 236 26.56 -36.21 -26.60
N GLY A 237 26.47 -34.90 -26.39
CA GLY A 237 26.07 -34.31 -25.11
C GLY A 237 24.54 -34.36 -24.90
N GLN A 238 24.09 -34.71 -23.69
CA GLN A 238 22.68 -34.58 -23.31
C GLN A 238 22.56 -33.48 -22.24
N ALA A 239 21.76 -32.46 -22.52
CA ALA A 239 21.39 -31.44 -21.53
C ALA A 239 20.07 -31.82 -20.87
N VAL A 240 20.06 -31.92 -19.54
CA VAL A 240 18.84 -32.13 -18.75
C VAL A 240 18.35 -30.77 -18.27
N ILE A 241 17.10 -30.43 -18.63
CA ILE A 241 16.42 -29.22 -18.16
C ILE A 241 15.42 -29.64 -17.10
N GLY A 242 15.69 -29.30 -15.83
CA GLY A 242 14.82 -29.65 -14.69
C GLY A 242 15.50 -29.38 -13.35
N ASN A 243 14.72 -29.45 -12.26
CA ASN A 243 15.24 -29.27 -10.90
C ASN A 243 15.98 -30.56 -10.49
N VAL A 244 17.31 -30.54 -10.48
CA VAL A 244 18.13 -31.69 -10.09
C VAL A 244 18.41 -31.62 -8.59
N GLU A 245 17.68 -32.42 -7.81
CA GLU A 245 17.99 -32.61 -6.39
C GLU A 245 19.20 -33.55 -6.25
N ASN A 246 20.37 -32.97 -5.95
CA ASN A 246 21.57 -33.75 -5.66
C ASN A 246 21.46 -34.38 -4.26
N ALA A 247 21.03 -35.64 -4.19
CA ALA A 247 21.12 -36.44 -2.98
C ALA A 247 22.61 -36.68 -2.63
N ARG A 248 23.15 -35.89 -1.68
CA ARG A 248 24.51 -36.05 -1.17
C ARG A 248 24.63 -37.29 -0.28
N GLY A 249 25.44 -38.26 -0.74
CA GLY A 249 26.60 -38.76 0.00
C GLY A 249 26.36 -39.74 1.15
N GLY A 250 26.19 -41.03 0.84
CA GLY A 250 26.41 -42.14 1.78
C GLY A 250 27.79 -42.76 1.62
N GLN A 251 28.84 -42.12 2.15
CA GLN A 251 30.17 -42.73 2.29
C GLN A 251 30.30 -43.30 3.71
N ARG A 252 30.07 -44.61 3.87
CA ARG A 252 30.44 -45.37 5.07
C ARG A 252 31.86 -45.89 4.90
N GLY A 253 32.83 -45.18 5.46
CA GLY A 253 34.12 -45.76 5.80
C GLY A 253 34.01 -46.47 7.15
N ASN A 254 34.24 -47.78 7.19
CA ASN A 254 34.62 -48.45 8.44
C ASN A 254 35.57 -49.60 8.11
N GLY A 255 36.87 -49.33 8.27
CA GLY A 255 37.92 -50.34 8.31
C GLY A 255 38.39 -50.49 9.76
N GLY A 256 38.24 -51.68 10.32
CA GLY A 256 38.79 -52.08 11.62
C GLY A 256 38.78 -53.59 11.72
N GLY A 257 39.95 -54.21 11.51
CA GLY A 257 40.15 -55.65 11.43
C GLY A 257 40.18 -56.37 12.77
N SER A 258 39.97 -57.69 12.71
CA SER A 258 40.33 -58.68 13.73
C SER A 258 40.27 -60.08 13.11
N ALA A 259 41.43 -60.66 12.80
CA ALA A 259 41.82 -62.08 12.84
C ALA A 259 43.09 -62.28 12.01
#